data_AF-R7TKF0-F1
#
_entry.id   AF-R7TKF0-F1
#
_cell.length_a   1.000
_cell.length_b   1.000
_cell.length_c   1.000
_cell.angle_alpha   90.00
_cell.angle_beta   90.00
_cell.angle_gamma   90.00
#
_symmetry.space_group_name_H-M   'P 1'
#
loop_
_entity.id
_entity.type
_entity.pdbx_description
1 polymer ?
#
loop_
_entity_poly.entity_id
_entity_poly.type
_entity_poly.pdbx_seq_one_letter_code
_entity_poly.pdbx_strand_id
1 'polypeptide(L)'
;MVNKQRYNLLFIRQRQLVFEQIRSANLCGLVRKDVFEAFYKKDLAKRLLVGKSASVDAEKSMLSKLKQECGGHFTSKLEGMFKDMELSKDIMLAFKQHMTHVEAPGISELTVNILTMGYWPTYTPMEVNLPEA
;
A
#
# COMPACT_ATOMS: atom_id res chain seq x y z
N MET A 1 14.87 12.84 14.82
CA MET A 1 14.90 11.35 14.82
C MET A 1 13.88 10.70 15.77
N VAL A 2 13.46 11.36 16.86
CA VAL A 2 12.50 10.82 17.87
C VAL A 2 11.07 10.61 17.33
N ASN A 3 10.61 11.44 16.39
CA ASN A 3 9.25 11.31 15.84
C ASN A 3 9.05 10.04 15.00
N LYS A 4 10.03 9.63 14.19
CA LYS A 4 9.94 8.41 13.35
C LYS A 4 9.80 7.13 14.17
N GLN A 5 10.43 7.08 15.34
CA GLN A 5 10.33 5.98 16.31
C GLN A 5 8.95 5.93 17.00
N ARG A 6 8.40 7.10 17.40
CA ARG A 6 7.05 7.18 17.98
C ARG A 6 5.94 6.82 16.99
N TYR A 7 6.06 7.26 15.72
CA TYR A 7 5.16 6.81 14.66
C TYR A 7 5.23 5.29 14.46
N ASN A 8 6.43 4.69 14.49
CA ASN A 8 6.61 3.24 14.40
C ASN A 8 5.91 2.49 15.56
N LEU A 9 6.06 2.93 16.80
CA LEU A 9 5.42 2.28 17.96
C LEU A 9 3.88 2.40 17.96
N LEU A 10 3.33 3.56 17.59
CA LEU A 10 1.88 3.76 17.44
C LEU A 10 1.31 2.93 16.28
N PHE A 11 2.07 2.76 15.21
CA PHE A 11 1.71 1.97 14.04
C PHE A 11 1.75 0.45 14.30
N ILE A 12 2.76 -0.01 15.07
CA ILE A 12 2.84 -1.37 15.57
C ILE A 12 1.69 -1.65 16.55
N ARG A 13 1.36 -0.72 17.46
CA ARG A 13 0.23 -0.85 18.39
C ARG A 13 -1.13 -0.87 17.67
N GLN A 14 -1.35 0.02 16.70
CA GLN A 14 -2.55 0.02 15.85
C GLN A 14 -2.68 -1.31 15.09
N ARG A 15 -1.58 -1.84 14.53
CA ARG A 15 -1.57 -3.15 13.86
C ARG A 15 -1.81 -4.33 14.80
N GLN A 16 -1.29 -4.28 16.01
CA GLN A 16 -1.48 -5.34 17.00
C GLN A 16 -2.93 -5.34 17.52
N LEU A 17 -3.53 -4.16 17.71
CA LEU A 17 -4.96 -4.02 18.01
C LEU A 17 -5.84 -4.51 16.86
N VAL A 18 -5.49 -4.20 15.61
CA VAL A 18 -6.20 -4.70 14.42
C VAL A 18 -6.07 -6.23 14.32
N PHE A 19 -4.88 -6.78 14.55
CA PHE A 19 -4.68 -8.24 14.54
C PHE A 19 -5.45 -8.94 15.67
N GLU A 20 -5.45 -8.39 16.88
CA GLU A 20 -6.25 -8.89 18.00
C GLU A 20 -7.76 -8.77 17.71
N GLN A 21 -8.22 -7.70 17.06
CA GLN A 21 -9.61 -7.58 16.63
C GLN A 21 -9.99 -8.61 15.56
N ILE A 22 -9.11 -8.95 14.63
CA ILE A 22 -9.35 -10.03 13.66
C ILE A 22 -9.43 -11.39 14.36
N ARG A 23 -8.51 -11.64 15.31
CA ARG A 23 -8.50 -12.87 16.12
C ARG A 23 -9.77 -13.01 16.96
N SER A 24 -10.29 -11.91 17.50
CA SER A 24 -11.58 -11.85 18.20
C SER A 24 -12.78 -11.94 17.25
N ALA A 25 -12.66 -11.49 16.01
CA ALA A 25 -13.73 -11.47 15.02
C ALA A 25 -13.93 -12.79 14.26
N ASN A 26 -12.89 -13.64 14.21
CA ASN A 26 -12.95 -15.00 13.67
C ASN A 26 -13.97 -15.91 14.39
N LEU A 27 -14.52 -15.47 15.53
CA LEU A 27 -15.58 -16.16 16.25
C LEU A 27 -17.00 -15.87 15.72
N CYS A 28 -17.21 -14.90 14.81
CA CYS A 28 -18.55 -14.59 14.30
C CYS A 28 -18.54 -14.01 12.88
N GLY A 29 -18.80 -14.88 11.90
CA GLY A 29 -19.53 -14.58 10.66
C GLY A 29 -18.78 -13.88 9.52
N LEU A 30 -18.79 -14.52 8.33
CA LEU A 30 -18.26 -14.06 7.03
C LEU A 30 -18.51 -12.57 6.72
N VAL A 31 -19.61 -12.00 7.18
CA VAL A 31 -19.99 -10.58 6.96
C VAL A 31 -18.95 -9.59 7.51
N ARG A 32 -18.29 -9.88 8.63
CA ARG A 32 -17.26 -8.98 9.17
C ARG A 32 -15.94 -9.06 8.40
N LYS A 33 -15.70 -10.16 7.68
CA LYS A 33 -14.47 -10.40 6.94
C LYS A 33 -14.39 -9.52 5.68
N ASP A 34 -15.49 -9.36 4.95
CA ASP A 34 -15.55 -8.55 3.73
C ASP A 34 -15.40 -7.06 4.03
N VAL A 35 -16.05 -6.59 5.10
CA VAL A 35 -15.90 -5.22 5.60
C VAL A 35 -14.46 -4.97 6.00
N PHE A 36 -13.85 -5.90 6.75
CA PHE A 36 -12.45 -5.82 7.12
C PHE A 36 -11.52 -5.81 5.89
N GLU A 37 -11.77 -6.65 4.87
CA GLU A 37 -11.02 -6.65 3.61
C GLU A 37 -11.03 -5.27 2.95
N ALA A 38 -12.21 -4.68 2.80
CA ALA A 38 -12.39 -3.41 2.12
C ALA A 38 -11.68 -2.25 2.85
N PHE A 39 -11.83 -2.18 4.18
CA PHE A 39 -11.13 -1.19 4.99
C PHE A 39 -9.62 -1.40 4.98
N TYR A 40 -9.15 -2.64 5.14
CA TYR A 40 -7.73 -2.95 5.15
C TYR A 40 -7.07 -2.66 3.80
N LYS A 41 -7.72 -3.03 2.69
CA LYS A 41 -7.27 -2.75 1.32
C LYS A 41 -7.14 -1.25 1.09
N LYS A 42 -8.16 -0.46 1.47
CA LYS A 42 -8.17 1.01 1.35
C LYS A 42 -7.05 1.65 2.17
N ASP A 43 -6.84 1.21 3.40
CA ASP A 43 -5.81 1.76 4.26
C ASP A 43 -4.40 1.34 3.85
N LEU A 44 -4.22 0.10 3.40
CA LEU A 44 -2.95 -0.36 2.84
C LEU A 44 -2.59 0.44 1.58
N ALA A 45 -3.56 0.66 0.68
CA ALA A 45 -3.34 1.44 -0.54
C ALA A 45 -2.83 2.85 -0.22
N LYS A 46 -3.48 3.53 0.74
CA LYS A 46 -3.06 4.85 1.20
C LYS A 46 -1.65 4.84 1.79
N ARG A 47 -1.30 3.83 2.57
CA ARG A 47 0.03 3.72 3.18
C ARG A 47 1.13 3.51 2.15
N LEU A 48 0.89 2.63 1.18
CA LEU A 48 1.82 2.33 0.09
C LEU A 48 2.06 3.54 -0.81
N LEU A 49 0.99 4.24 -1.23
CA LEU A 49 1.09 5.38 -2.17
C LEU A 49 1.65 6.65 -1.53
N VAL A 50 1.26 6.95 -0.28
CA VAL A 50 1.68 8.20 0.39
C VAL A 50 3.09 8.05 1.01
N GLY A 51 3.74 6.89 0.86
CA GLY A 51 5.10 6.66 1.37
C GLY A 51 5.21 6.73 2.89
N LYS A 52 4.07 6.66 3.61
CA LYS A 52 4.00 6.69 5.08
C LYS A 52 4.17 5.31 5.71
N SER A 53 4.39 4.26 4.92
CA SER A 53 4.72 2.93 5.45
C SER A 53 6.05 2.99 6.21
N ALA A 54 6.01 2.75 7.52
CA ALA A 54 7.18 2.84 8.38
C ALA A 54 8.24 1.76 8.04
N SER A 55 7.82 0.61 7.49
CA SER A 55 8.65 -0.47 6.96
C SER A 55 7.82 -1.38 6.04
N VAL A 56 8.38 -1.75 4.89
CA VAL A 56 7.79 -2.71 3.94
C VAL A 56 7.78 -4.12 4.54
N ASP A 57 8.83 -4.51 5.25
CA ASP A 57 8.97 -5.83 5.87
C ASP A 57 7.90 -6.06 6.93
N ALA A 58 7.57 -5.03 7.70
CA ALA A 58 6.47 -5.09 8.66
C ALA A 58 5.14 -5.35 7.94
N GLU A 59 4.90 -4.74 6.78
CA GLU A 59 3.67 -4.96 6.01
C GLU A 59 3.60 -6.37 5.42
N LYS A 60 4.70 -6.90 4.87
CA LYS A 60 4.81 -8.29 4.40
C LYS A 60 4.57 -9.29 5.55
N SER A 61 5.11 -9.02 6.75
CA SER A 61 4.87 -9.87 7.93
C SER A 61 3.39 -9.89 8.34
N MET A 62 2.72 -8.74 8.35
CA MET A 62 1.28 -8.66 8.64
C MET A 62 0.45 -9.42 7.60
N LEU A 63 0.82 -9.31 6.32
CA LEU A 63 0.17 -10.03 5.24
C LEU A 63 0.30 -11.55 5.39
N SER A 64 1.49 -12.03 5.79
CA SER A 64 1.73 -13.45 6.06
C SER A 64 0.83 -13.98 7.17
N LYS A 65 0.66 -13.22 8.26
CA LYS A 65 -0.27 -13.58 9.34
C LYS A 65 -1.73 -13.59 8.87
N LEU A 66 -2.15 -12.61 8.08
CA LEU A 66 -3.49 -12.61 7.45
C LEU A 66 -3.71 -13.82 6.55
N LYS A 67 -2.68 -14.23 5.80
CA LYS A 67 -2.75 -15.42 4.94
C LYS A 67 -2.97 -16.69 5.74
N GLN A 68 -2.33 -16.81 6.91
CA GLN A 68 -2.50 -17.94 7.82
C GLN A 68 -3.89 -17.97 8.44
N GLU A 69 -4.43 -16.83 8.89
CA GLU A 69 -5.71 -16.73 9.58
C GLU A 69 -6.92 -16.76 8.62
N CYS A 70 -6.81 -16.10 7.46
CA CYS A 70 -7.92 -15.85 6.53
C CYS A 70 -7.83 -16.62 5.21
N GLY A 71 -6.70 -17.28 4.94
CA GLY A 71 -6.42 -18.02 3.69
C GLY A 71 -5.87 -17.16 2.56
N GLY A 72 -5.26 -17.81 1.56
CA GLY A 72 -4.59 -17.14 0.43
C GLY A 72 -5.52 -16.40 -0.53
N HIS A 73 -6.81 -16.78 -0.61
CA HIS A 73 -7.79 -16.08 -1.46
C HIS A 73 -8.00 -14.63 -0.99
N PHE A 74 -8.03 -14.41 0.33
CA PHE A 74 -8.18 -13.10 0.95
C PHE A 74 -6.96 -12.20 0.70
N THR A 75 -5.75 -12.77 0.76
CA THR A 75 -4.51 -12.00 0.59
C THR A 75 -4.10 -11.79 -0.86
N SER A 76 -4.70 -12.50 -1.82
CA SER A 76 -4.30 -12.45 -3.23
C SER A 76 -4.28 -11.03 -3.81
N LYS A 77 -5.31 -10.21 -3.55
CA LYS A 77 -5.35 -8.82 -4.02
C LYS A 77 -4.30 -7.95 -3.33
N LEU A 78 -4.08 -8.16 -2.03
CA LEU A 78 -3.10 -7.42 -1.24
C LEU A 78 -1.67 -7.75 -1.69
N GLU A 79 -1.38 -9.03 -1.99
CA GLU A 79 -0.11 -9.46 -2.58
C GLU A 79 0.12 -8.79 -3.95
N GLY A 80 -0.93 -8.65 -4.77
CA GLY A 80 -0.88 -7.90 -6.03
C GLY A 80 -0.48 -6.43 -5.84
N MET A 81 -1.02 -5.75 -4.83
CA MET A 81 -0.64 -4.36 -4.52
C MET A 81 0.84 -4.21 -4.17
N PHE A 82 1.45 -5.19 -3.47
CA PHE A 82 2.89 -5.17 -3.21
C PHE A 82 3.72 -5.34 -4.48
N LYS A 83 3.28 -6.25 -5.37
CA LYS A 83 3.95 -6.45 -6.65
C LYS A 83 3.90 -5.19 -7.52
N ASP A 84 2.76 -4.51 -7.57
CA ASP A 84 2.64 -3.23 -8.29
C ASP A 84 3.61 -2.18 -7.73
N MET A 85 3.80 -2.12 -6.41
CA MET A 85 4.76 -1.19 -5.80
C MET A 85 6.22 -1.51 -6.11
N GLU A 86 6.58 -2.79 -6.26
CA GLU A 86 7.93 -3.21 -6.67
C GLU A 86 8.13 -2.91 -8.15
N LEU A 87 7.21 -3.38 -9.01
CA LEU A 87 7.24 -3.16 -10.46
C LEU A 87 7.27 -1.67 -10.81
N SER A 88 6.46 -0.86 -10.15
CA SER A 88 6.42 0.57 -10.43
C SER A 88 7.72 1.28 -10.05
N LYS A 89 8.45 0.82 -9.04
CA LYS A 89 9.78 1.37 -8.72
C LYS A 89 10.77 1.03 -9.81
N ASP A 90 10.76 -0.21 -10.28
CA ASP A 90 11.65 -0.65 -11.36
C ASP A 90 11.38 0.14 -12.65
N ILE A 91 10.10 0.34 -13.00
CA ILE A 91 9.71 1.18 -14.15
C ILE A 91 10.17 2.63 -13.95
N MET A 92 10.01 3.20 -12.75
CA MET A 92 10.48 4.56 -12.47
C MET A 92 12.00 4.69 -12.56
N LEU A 93 12.76 3.67 -12.14
CA LEU A 93 14.21 3.67 -12.28
C LEU A 93 14.62 3.63 -13.75
N ALA A 94 14.01 2.74 -14.55
CA ALA A 94 14.25 2.67 -15.98
C ALA A 94 13.85 3.98 -16.69
N PHE A 95 12.74 4.59 -16.30
CA PHE A 95 12.28 5.88 -16.82
C PHE A 95 13.27 7.00 -16.49
N LYS A 96 13.76 7.08 -15.24
CA LYS A 96 14.77 8.07 -14.84
C LYS A 96 16.08 7.89 -15.61
N GLN A 97 16.53 6.65 -15.81
CA GLN A 97 17.71 6.35 -16.63
C GLN A 97 17.52 6.80 -18.09
N HIS A 98 16.33 6.56 -18.66
CA HIS A 98 16.04 7.03 -20.01
C HIS A 98 16.01 8.57 -20.10
N MET A 99 15.39 9.22 -19.11
CA MET A 99 15.32 10.68 -19.02
C MET A 99 16.70 11.33 -18.82
N THR A 100 17.70 10.65 -18.26
CA THR A 100 19.06 11.21 -18.22
C THR A 100 19.72 11.36 -19.60
N HIS A 101 19.21 10.65 -20.62
CA HIS A 101 19.68 10.78 -22.01
C HIS A 101 18.91 11.83 -22.82
N VAL A 102 17.74 12.23 -22.32
CA VAL A 102 16.87 13.24 -22.95
C VAL A 102 17.00 14.47 -22.06
N GLU A 103 17.83 15.45 -22.40
CA GLU A 103 18.09 16.67 -21.60
C GLU A 103 16.80 17.51 -21.40
N ALA A 104 15.89 17.03 -20.55
CA ALA A 104 14.61 17.62 -20.22
C ALA A 104 14.72 18.23 -18.81
N PRO A 105 14.95 19.55 -18.70
CA PRO A 105 15.04 20.21 -17.41
C PRO A 105 13.65 20.21 -16.75
N GLY A 106 13.52 19.58 -15.58
CA GLY A 106 12.29 19.63 -14.76
C GLY A 106 11.72 18.27 -14.34
N ILE A 107 12.11 17.16 -14.97
CA ILE A 107 11.55 15.82 -14.69
C ILE A 107 12.27 15.10 -13.52
N SER A 108 13.40 15.64 -13.05
CA SER A 108 14.29 14.98 -12.09
C SER A 108 13.62 14.66 -10.73
N GLU A 109 12.58 15.39 -10.34
CA GLU A 109 11.85 15.17 -9.08
C GLU A 109 10.53 14.38 -9.24
N LEU A 110 10.12 14.04 -10.48
CA LEU A 110 8.88 13.31 -10.70
C LEU A 110 9.00 11.85 -10.21
N THR A 111 7.99 11.41 -9.46
CA THR A 111 7.83 10.00 -9.06
C THR A 111 6.41 9.55 -9.37
N VAL A 112 6.27 8.57 -10.25
CA VAL A 112 4.98 8.01 -10.68
C VAL A 112 4.83 6.61 -10.14
N ASN A 113 3.62 6.25 -9.72
CA ASN A 113 3.29 4.88 -9.34
C ASN A 113 2.26 4.29 -10.33
N ILE A 114 2.57 3.15 -10.94
CA ILE A 114 1.71 2.42 -11.89
C ILE A 114 1.02 1.29 -11.13
N LEU A 115 -0.32 1.26 -11.21
CA LEU A 115 -1.16 0.41 -10.37
C LEU A 115 -2.15 -0.42 -11.21
N THR A 116 -2.35 -1.68 -10.86
CA THR A 116 -3.29 -2.57 -11.54
C THR A 116 -4.72 -2.33 -11.05
N MET A 117 -5.62 -1.85 -11.92
CA MET A 117 -7.03 -1.53 -11.58
C MET A 117 -7.79 -2.63 -10.81
N GLY A 118 -7.46 -3.92 -10.99
CA GLY A 118 -8.08 -5.04 -10.27
C GLY A 118 -7.60 -5.25 -8.83
N TYR A 119 -6.38 -4.82 -8.50
CA TYR A 119 -5.78 -5.03 -7.17
C TYR A 119 -5.97 -3.85 -6.24
N TRP A 120 -6.23 -2.65 -6.77
CA TRP A 120 -6.38 -1.44 -5.97
C TRP A 120 -7.86 -1.13 -5.71
N PRO A 121 -8.19 -0.37 -4.66
CA PRO A 121 -9.55 0.14 -4.50
C PRO A 121 -9.87 1.13 -5.64
N THR A 122 -11.13 1.21 -6.04
CA THR A 122 -11.57 2.18 -7.05
C THR A 122 -11.46 3.59 -6.49
N TYR A 123 -10.77 4.47 -7.23
CA TYR A 123 -10.71 5.90 -6.96
C TYR A 123 -11.59 6.61 -7.96
N THR A 124 -12.49 7.47 -7.49
CA THR A 124 -13.25 8.37 -8.36
C THR A 124 -12.29 9.40 -8.95
N PRO A 125 -12.14 9.48 -10.28
CA PRO A 125 -11.35 10.53 -10.91
C PRO A 125 -11.90 11.89 -10.47
N MET A 126 -11.02 12.78 -10.05
CA MET A 126 -11.35 14.16 -9.75
C MET A 126 -10.71 15.02 -10.83
N GLU A 127 -11.50 15.89 -11.46
CA GLU A 127 -10.95 16.88 -12.38
C GLU A 127 -10.15 17.91 -11.58
N VAL A 128 -8.88 18.06 -11.94
CA VAL A 128 -7.97 19.01 -11.33
C VAL A 128 -7.25 19.77 -12.44
N ASN A 129 -7.12 21.08 -12.27
CA ASN A 129 -6.33 21.90 -13.18
C ASN A 129 -4.86 21.74 -12.80
N LEU A 130 -4.11 21.00 -13.63
CA LEU A 130 -2.67 20.88 -13.47
C LEU A 130 -2.01 22.20 -13.92
N PRO A 131 -1.00 22.70 -13.18
CA PRO A 131 -0.23 23.86 -13.64
C PRO A 131 0.47 23.54 -14.97
N GLU A 132 0.53 24.53 -15.86
CA GLU A 132 1.28 24.41 -17.11
C GLU A 132 2.78 24.24 -16.80
N ALA A 133 3.43 23.37 -17.57
CA ALA A 133 4.83 22.95 -17.37
C ALA A 133 5.83 24.00 -17.86
#